data_AF-A0AAN6PXF8-F1
#
_entry.id   AF-A0AAN6PXF8-F1
#
_cell.length_a   1.000
_cell.length_b   1.000
_cell.length_c   1.000
_cell.angle_alpha   90.00
_cell.angle_beta   90.00
_cell.angle_gamma   90.00
#
_symmetry.space_group_name_H-M   'P 1'
#
loop_
_entity.id
_entity.type
_entity.pdbx_description
1 polymer ?
#
loop_
_entity_poly.entity_id
_entity_poly.type
_entity_poly.pdbx_seq_one_letter_code
_entity_poly.pdbx_strand_id
1 'polypeptide(L)'
;MGNALQNYVTLHYTRRIYNGRFVPNHSLPSATARYNPEDSTNIVKQASSTGKDSEKAKDQVSPLAARLFGTYTFMAGAIRLYASYQLEIPALYQLALSTHLIAAVHFTTEMLVFKTIKFSGPQVFPFLAGYGGAIWMVLQYNNYVH
;
A
#
# COMPACT_ATOMS: atom_id res chain seq x y z
N MET A 1 7.73 -9.37 7.66
CA MET A 1 6.82 -10.03 8.63
C MET A 1 6.56 -9.22 9.90
N GLY A 2 7.58 -8.67 10.58
CA GLY A 2 7.39 -7.95 11.86
C GLY A 2 6.37 -6.80 11.85
N ASN A 3 6.27 -6.05 10.75
CA ASN A 3 5.29 -4.95 10.63
C ASN A 3 3.82 -5.41 10.50
N ALA A 4 3.57 -6.67 10.17
CA ALA A 4 2.22 -7.18 9.99
C ALA A 4 1.45 -7.24 11.31
N LEU A 5 2.09 -7.73 12.39
CA LEU A 5 1.48 -7.78 13.73
C LEU A 5 1.20 -6.38 14.28
N GLN A 6 2.11 -5.43 14.07
CA GLN A 6 1.94 -4.06 14.56
C GLN A 6 0.65 -3.44 14.05
N ASN A 7 0.22 -3.76 12.83
CA ASN A 7 -1.01 -3.26 12.23
C ASN A 7 -2.31 -3.76 12.90
N TYR A 8 -2.23 -4.77 13.77
CA TYR A 8 -3.37 -5.22 14.58
C TYR A 8 -3.47 -4.49 15.92
N VAL A 9 -2.38 -3.90 16.39
CA VAL A 9 -2.28 -3.28 17.72
C VAL A 9 -2.18 -1.76 17.65
N THR A 10 -1.59 -1.21 16.58
CA THR A 10 -1.36 0.23 16.43
C THR A 10 -1.41 0.68 14.97
N LEU A 11 -1.85 1.93 14.75
CA LEU A 11 -1.82 2.58 13.43
C LEU A 11 -0.52 3.33 13.17
N HIS A 12 0.37 3.41 14.17
CA HIS A 12 1.52 4.31 14.15
C HIS A 12 2.40 4.14 12.90
N TYR A 13 2.75 2.91 12.55
CA TYR A 13 3.62 2.66 11.40
C TYR A 13 2.91 2.92 10.06
N THR A 14 1.70 2.38 9.90
CA THR A 14 0.91 2.54 8.66
C THR A 14 0.60 4.01 8.38
N ARG A 15 0.29 4.83 9.39
CA ARG A 15 0.10 6.28 9.23
C ARG A 15 1.35 7.05 8.81
N ARG A 16 2.55 6.55 9.14
CA ARG A 16 3.80 7.16 8.66
C ARG A 16 4.04 6.88 7.18
N ILE A 17 3.58 5.72 6.68
CA ILE A 17 3.63 5.40 5.25
C ILE A 17 2.57 6.23 4.51
N TYR A 18 1.30 6.08 4.91
CA TYR A 18 0.15 6.76 4.32
C TYR A 18 -0.11 8.09 5.04
N ASN A 19 0.74 9.07 4.76
CA ASN A 19 0.75 10.39 5.39
C ASN A 19 -0.01 11.46 4.59
N GLY A 20 -0.69 11.08 3.50
CA GLY A 20 -1.58 11.93 2.73
C GLY A 20 -2.72 12.46 3.59
N ARG A 21 -3.09 13.73 3.39
CA ARG A 21 -4.08 14.44 4.20
C ARG A 21 -5.28 14.81 3.34
N PHE A 22 -6.47 14.54 3.85
CA PHE A 22 -7.72 14.63 3.10
C PHE A 22 -8.82 15.32 3.92
N VAL A 23 -9.78 15.91 3.20
CA VAL A 23 -11.00 16.51 3.74
C VAL A 23 -12.23 15.97 2.99
N PRO A 24 -13.44 16.00 3.60
CA PRO A 24 -14.66 15.61 2.92
C PRO A 24 -14.88 16.39 1.62
N ASN A 25 -15.38 15.71 0.60
CA ASN A 25 -15.63 16.30 -0.70
C ASN A 25 -17.07 16.79 -0.83
N HIS A 26 -17.30 18.08 -0.53
CA HIS A 26 -18.62 18.69 -0.62
C HIS A 26 -19.10 18.98 -2.06
N SER A 27 -18.32 18.66 -3.09
CA SER A 27 -18.74 18.83 -4.48
C SER A 27 -19.51 17.62 -5.04
N LEU A 28 -19.71 16.58 -4.24
CA LEU A 28 -20.45 15.40 -4.68
C LEU A 28 -21.95 15.71 -4.82
N PRO A 29 -22.65 15.12 -5.81
CA PRO A 29 -24.10 15.25 -5.94
C PRO A 29 -24.83 14.74 -4.69
N SER A 30 -26.03 15.27 -4.43
CA SER A 30 -26.91 14.76 -3.38
C SER A 30 -27.37 13.32 -3.67
N ALA A 31 -27.72 12.59 -2.61
CA ALA A 31 -28.20 11.21 -2.73
C ALA A 31 -29.48 11.12 -3.59
N THR A 32 -29.58 10.06 -4.38
CA THR A 32 -30.75 9.69 -5.18
C THR A 32 -31.07 8.21 -4.98
N ALA A 33 -32.17 7.72 -5.55
CA ALA A 33 -32.54 6.31 -5.48
C ALA A 33 -31.48 5.34 -6.05
N ARG A 34 -30.55 5.81 -6.90
CA ARG A 34 -29.50 4.98 -7.53
C ARG A 34 -28.08 5.40 -7.17
N TYR A 35 -27.92 6.45 -6.36
CA TYR A 35 -26.61 7.00 -6.05
C TYR A 35 -26.57 7.49 -4.61
N ASN A 36 -25.57 7.03 -3.87
CA ASN A 36 -25.28 7.50 -2.53
C ASN A 36 -23.85 8.10 -2.52
N PRO A 37 -23.66 9.38 -2.16
CA PRO A 37 -22.33 10.00 -2.13
C PRO A 37 -21.37 9.32 -1.14
N GLU A 38 -21.88 8.65 -0.12
CA GLU A 38 -21.07 7.90 0.85
C GLU A 38 -20.41 6.66 0.22
N ASP A 39 -20.96 6.13 -0.88
CA ASP A 39 -20.39 4.98 -1.61
C ASP A 39 -19.35 5.41 -2.66
N SER A 40 -19.14 6.73 -2.85
CA SER A 40 -18.22 7.26 -3.83
C SER A 40 -16.77 7.08 -3.40
N THR A 41 -15.91 6.62 -4.32
CA THR A 41 -14.45 6.60 -4.11
C THR A 41 -13.85 8.01 -3.96
N ASN A 42 -14.60 9.05 -4.33
CA ASN A 42 -14.22 10.46 -4.21
C ASN A 42 -14.90 11.17 -3.03
N ILE A 43 -15.39 10.41 -2.04
CA ILE A 43 -15.99 10.95 -0.79
C ILE A 43 -15.05 11.90 -0.05
N VAL A 44 -13.74 11.69 -0.18
CA VAL A 44 -12.71 12.60 0.30
C VAL A 44 -11.86 13.12 -0.85
N LYS A 45 -11.38 14.35 -0.70
CA LYS A 45 -10.42 14.98 -1.61
C LYS A 45 -9.15 15.36 -0.87
N GLN A 46 -8.05 15.48 -1.59
CA GLN A 46 -6.79 15.90 -1.00
C GLN A 46 -6.93 17.30 -0.37
N ALA A 47 -6.46 17.46 0.86
CA ALA A 47 -6.51 18.73 1.55
C ALA A 47 -5.51 19.71 0.95
N SER A 48 -5.91 20.98 0.82
CA SER A 48 -4.97 22.07 0.51
C SER A 48 -3.87 22.14 1.57
N SER A 49 -2.65 22.48 1.14
CA SER A 49 -1.50 22.69 2.04
C SER A 49 -1.64 23.93 2.92
N THR A 50 -2.55 24.84 2.59
CA THR A 50 -2.79 26.10 3.30
C THR A 50 -4.29 26.38 3.45
N GLY A 51 -4.67 27.07 4.52
CA GLY A 51 -6.04 27.53 4.76
C GLY A 51 -6.88 26.61 5.66
N LYS A 52 -8.21 26.79 5.63
CA LYS A 52 -9.15 26.10 6.52
C LYS A 52 -9.15 24.57 6.38
N ASP A 53 -8.77 24.07 5.20
CA ASP A 53 -8.71 22.63 4.93
C ASP A 53 -7.63 21.93 5.76
N SER A 54 -6.48 22.58 6.00
CA SER A 54 -5.36 21.94 6.70
C SER A 54 -5.66 21.66 8.17
N GLU A 55 -6.50 22.47 8.81
CA GLU A 55 -6.87 22.30 10.23
C GLU A 55 -7.70 21.03 10.46
N LYS A 56 -8.54 20.65 9.49
CA LYS A 56 -9.43 19.49 9.59
C LYS A 56 -8.90 18.25 8.88
N ALA A 57 -7.74 18.33 8.24
CA ALA A 57 -7.24 17.29 7.36
C ALA A 57 -6.76 16.05 8.12
N LYS A 58 -7.26 14.89 7.72
CA LYS A 58 -6.91 13.58 8.32
C LYS A 58 -6.33 12.63 7.28
N ASP A 59 -5.53 11.68 7.74
CA ASP A 59 -5.16 10.52 6.91
C ASP A 59 -6.35 9.57 6.73
N GLN A 60 -6.27 8.73 5.71
CA GLN A 60 -7.29 7.71 5.40
C GLN A 60 -7.03 6.37 6.11
N VAL A 61 -6.06 6.31 7.05
CA VAL A 61 -5.72 5.05 7.73
C VAL A 61 -6.73 4.79 8.86
N SER A 62 -7.60 3.82 8.61
CA SER A 62 -8.49 3.25 9.62
C SER A 62 -7.88 2.00 10.27
N PRO A 63 -8.37 1.58 11.46
CA PRO A 63 -7.99 0.30 12.04
C PRO A 63 -8.26 -0.92 11.16
N LEU A 64 -9.35 -0.87 10.37
CA LEU A 64 -9.64 -1.95 9.43
C LEU A 64 -8.61 -1.98 8.29
N ALA A 65 -8.30 -0.83 7.70
CA ALA A 65 -7.31 -0.72 6.63
C ALA A 65 -5.92 -1.17 7.10
N ALA A 66 -5.52 -0.81 8.33
CA ALA A 66 -4.27 -1.29 8.91
C ALA A 66 -4.25 -2.83 9.00
N ARG A 67 -5.28 -3.46 9.55
CA ARG A 67 -5.34 -4.93 9.64
C ARG A 67 -5.28 -5.60 8.26
N LEU A 68 -6.00 -5.08 7.27
CA LEU A 68 -5.95 -5.58 5.89
C LEU A 68 -4.53 -5.46 5.31
N PHE A 69 -3.86 -4.32 5.52
CA PHE A 69 -2.47 -4.13 5.11
C PHE A 69 -1.51 -5.08 5.85
N GLY A 70 -1.77 -5.36 7.13
CA GLY A 70 -1.09 -6.38 7.93
C GLY A 70 -1.23 -7.78 7.33
N THR A 71 -2.46 -8.24 7.07
CA THR A 71 -2.75 -9.53 6.42
C THR A 71 -2.06 -9.63 5.06
N TYR A 72 -2.17 -8.59 4.23
CA TYR A 72 -1.51 -8.51 2.93
C TYR A 72 0.01 -8.71 3.05
N THR A 73 0.64 -8.00 3.98
CA THR A 73 2.10 -8.09 4.22
C THR A 73 2.50 -9.46 4.73
N PHE A 74 1.68 -10.07 5.58
CA PHE A 74 1.90 -11.43 6.08
C PHE A 74 1.81 -12.47 4.95
N MET A 75 0.75 -12.40 4.15
CA MET A 75 0.56 -13.30 3.00
C MET A 75 1.73 -13.20 2.01
N ALA A 76 2.12 -11.98 1.61
CA ALA A 76 3.25 -11.77 0.72
C ALA A 76 4.56 -12.33 1.32
N GLY A 77 4.81 -12.12 2.61
CA GLY A 77 5.97 -12.67 3.27
C GLY A 77 5.94 -14.21 3.36
N ALA A 78 4.77 -14.82 3.56
CA ALA A 78 4.65 -16.28 3.65
C ALA A 78 5.01 -16.92 2.31
N ILE A 79 4.45 -16.37 1.21
CA ILE A 79 4.81 -16.77 -0.15
C ILE A 79 6.32 -16.68 -0.38
N ARG A 80 6.95 -15.55 -0.01
CA ARG A 80 8.39 -15.33 -0.19
C ARG A 80 9.23 -16.29 0.65
N LEU A 81 8.81 -16.59 1.89
CA LEU A 81 9.49 -17.57 2.74
C LEU A 81 9.42 -18.97 2.12
N TYR A 82 8.24 -19.42 1.69
CA TYR A 82 8.11 -20.73 1.04
C TYR A 82 8.93 -20.82 -0.25
N ALA A 83 8.87 -19.79 -1.10
CA ALA A 83 9.66 -19.74 -2.32
C ALA A 83 11.17 -19.76 -2.04
N SER A 84 11.64 -19.15 -0.94
CA SER A 84 13.08 -19.11 -0.61
C SER A 84 13.71 -20.48 -0.37
N TYR A 85 12.90 -21.49 -0.03
CA TYR A 85 13.38 -22.87 0.14
C TYR A 85 13.48 -23.64 -1.18
N GLN A 86 12.78 -23.19 -2.23
CA GLN A 86 12.59 -23.91 -3.49
C GLN A 86 12.57 -22.90 -4.66
N LEU A 87 13.62 -22.10 -4.76
CA LEU A 87 13.73 -21.10 -5.85
C LEU A 87 13.88 -21.77 -7.22
N GLU A 88 14.27 -23.05 -7.29
CA GLU A 88 14.38 -23.76 -8.56
C GLU A 88 13.03 -24.09 -9.18
N ILE A 89 11.94 -24.06 -8.41
CA ILE A 89 10.59 -24.28 -8.93
C ILE A 89 10.11 -22.99 -9.63
N PRO A 90 9.94 -22.98 -10.97
CA PRO A 90 9.65 -21.74 -11.70
C PRO A 90 8.38 -21.04 -11.21
N ALA A 91 7.36 -21.81 -10.85
CA ALA A 91 6.09 -21.30 -10.33
C ALA A 91 6.26 -20.56 -9.00
N LEU A 92 7.07 -21.09 -8.07
CA LEU A 92 7.32 -20.43 -6.77
C LEU A 92 8.19 -19.18 -6.94
N TYR A 93 9.18 -19.24 -7.83
CA TYR A 93 10.02 -18.09 -8.18
C TYR A 93 9.17 -16.94 -8.74
N GLN A 94 8.35 -17.22 -9.75
CA GLN A 94 7.47 -16.25 -10.38
C GLN A 94 6.43 -15.71 -9.41
N LEU A 95 5.91 -16.55 -8.51
CA LEU A 95 4.95 -16.13 -7.49
C LEU A 95 5.62 -15.17 -6.48
N ALA A 96 6.82 -15.48 -6.00
CA ALA A 96 7.58 -14.58 -5.14
C ALA A 96 7.95 -13.27 -5.84
N LEU A 97 8.40 -13.31 -7.10
CA LEU A 97 8.62 -12.11 -7.92
C LEU A 97 7.33 -11.28 -8.04
N SER A 98 6.19 -11.92 -8.30
CA SER A 98 4.90 -11.27 -8.43
C SER A 98 4.50 -10.53 -7.16
N THR A 99 4.77 -11.09 -5.96
CA THR A 99 4.50 -10.36 -4.71
C THR A 99 5.32 -9.06 -4.57
N HIS A 100 6.53 -9.00 -5.15
CA HIS A 100 7.35 -7.79 -5.16
C HIS A 100 6.81 -6.77 -6.15
N LEU A 101 6.39 -7.22 -7.34
CA LEU A 101 5.75 -6.38 -8.35
C LEU A 101 4.43 -5.79 -7.86
N ILE A 102 3.56 -6.59 -7.23
CA ILE A 102 2.29 -6.11 -6.66
C ILE A 102 2.56 -5.02 -5.62
N ALA A 103 3.55 -5.22 -4.74
CA ALA A 103 3.92 -4.19 -3.76
C ALA A 103 4.43 -2.91 -4.44
N ALA A 104 5.29 -3.02 -5.44
CA ALA A 104 5.81 -1.88 -6.19
C ALA A 104 4.68 -1.10 -6.90
N VAL A 105 3.77 -1.80 -7.57
CA VAL A 105 2.59 -1.20 -8.22
C VAL A 105 1.71 -0.50 -7.20
N HIS A 106 1.35 -1.18 -6.10
CA HIS A 106 0.51 -0.63 -5.04
C HIS A 106 1.08 0.67 -4.46
N PHE A 107 2.33 0.68 -3.99
CA PHE A 107 2.91 1.89 -3.41
C PHE A 107 3.10 3.01 -4.44
N THR A 108 3.34 2.66 -5.70
CA THR A 108 3.44 3.64 -6.79
C THR A 108 2.09 4.27 -7.10
N THR A 109 1.00 3.50 -7.15
CA THR A 109 -0.35 4.03 -7.36
C THR A 109 -0.81 4.89 -6.19
N GLU A 110 -0.51 4.49 -4.96
CA GLU A 110 -0.80 5.26 -3.75
C GLU A 110 -0.06 6.62 -3.74
N MET A 111 1.16 6.66 -4.29
CA MET A 111 1.95 7.89 -4.40
C MET A 111 1.52 8.78 -5.59
N LEU A 112 1.31 8.19 -6.77
CA LEU A 112 1.12 8.94 -8.02
C LEU A 112 -0.34 9.26 -8.31
N VAL A 113 -1.26 8.34 -8.01
CA VAL A 113 -2.69 8.44 -8.36
C VAL A 113 -3.50 8.88 -7.14
N PHE A 114 -3.48 8.10 -6.07
CA PHE A 114 -4.35 8.34 -4.90
C PHE A 114 -3.82 9.42 -3.95
N LYS A 115 -2.53 9.77 -4.05
CA LYS A 115 -1.85 10.80 -3.23
C LYS A 115 -1.98 10.58 -1.72
N THR A 116 -2.21 9.34 -1.30
CA THR A 116 -2.24 8.89 0.09
C THR A 116 -0.83 8.77 0.67
N ILE A 117 0.18 8.71 -0.20
CA ILE A 117 1.59 8.72 0.15
C ILE A 117 2.25 10.01 -0.36
N LYS A 118 2.91 10.73 0.55
CA LYS A 118 3.85 11.82 0.27
C LYS A 118 5.24 11.36 0.69
N PHE A 119 6.19 11.41 -0.24
CA PHE A 119 7.54 10.91 0.02
C PHE A 119 8.22 11.74 1.12
N SER A 120 8.38 11.16 2.32
CA SER A 120 8.88 11.86 3.50
C SER A 120 9.89 11.03 4.31
N GLY A 121 10.43 9.96 3.73
CA GLY A 121 11.42 9.07 4.35
C GLY A 121 10.90 7.67 4.71
N PRO A 122 9.85 7.50 5.55
CA PRO A 122 9.34 6.18 5.96
C PRO A 122 8.97 5.24 4.81
N GLN A 123 8.64 5.79 3.64
CA GLN A 123 8.21 5.05 2.47
C GLN A 123 9.37 4.43 1.69
N VAL A 124 10.61 4.86 1.94
CA VAL A 124 11.81 4.30 1.29
C VAL A 124 11.85 2.79 1.46
N PHE A 125 11.55 2.27 2.67
CA PHE A 125 11.58 0.84 2.93
C PHE A 125 10.57 0.04 2.08
N PRO A 126 9.27 0.39 2.04
CA PRO A 126 8.31 -0.22 1.11
C PRO A 126 8.74 -0.22 -0.36
N PHE A 127 9.29 0.90 -0.84
CA PHE A 127 9.75 1.01 -2.23
C PHE A 127 10.97 0.13 -2.51
N LEU A 128 11.95 0.10 -1.60
CA LEU A 128 13.10 -0.82 -1.70
C LEU A 128 12.66 -2.29 -1.64
N ALA A 129 11.72 -2.61 -0.75
CA ALA A 129 11.20 -3.96 -0.62
C ALA A 129 10.35 -4.40 -1.82
N GLY A 130 9.73 -3.47 -2.55
CA GLY A 130 9.03 -3.76 -3.81
C GLY A 130 10.00 -3.84 -4.99
N TYR A 131 10.59 -2.70 -5.35
CA TYR A 131 11.45 -2.57 -6.52
C TYR A 131 12.79 -3.31 -6.36
N GLY A 132 13.47 -3.17 -5.23
CA GLY A 132 14.77 -3.80 -5.01
C GLY A 132 14.69 -5.32 -5.08
N GLY A 133 13.68 -5.92 -4.43
CA GLY A 133 13.45 -7.36 -4.50
C GLY A 133 13.01 -7.83 -5.90
N ALA A 134 12.16 -7.07 -6.60
CA ALA A 134 11.79 -7.39 -7.97
C ALA A 134 13.01 -7.37 -8.92
N ILE A 135 13.83 -6.31 -8.85
CA ILE A 135 15.06 -6.17 -9.65
C ILE A 135 16.02 -7.33 -9.35
N TRP A 136 16.24 -7.64 -8.07
CA TRP A 136 17.11 -8.75 -7.69
C TRP A 136 16.63 -10.08 -8.28
N MET A 137 15.33 -10.39 -8.17
CA MET A 137 14.79 -11.62 -8.73
C MET A 137 14.83 -11.64 -10.27
N VAL A 138 14.64 -10.50 -10.96
CA VAL A 138 14.82 -10.48 -12.41
C VAL A 138 16.27 -10.76 -12.80
N LEU A 139 17.24 -10.18 -12.09
CA LEU A 139 18.67 -10.40 -12.36
C LEU A 139 19.13 -11.83 -12.05
N GLN A 140 18.50 -12.49 -11.09
CA GLN A 140 18.85 -13.85 -10.68
C GLN A 140 18.01 -14.93 -11.36
N TYR A 141 17.10 -14.58 -12.28
CA TYR A 141 16.15 -15.53 -12.85
C TYR A 141 16.84 -16.77 -13.45
N ASN A 142 17.83 -16.56 -14.33
CA ASN A 142 18.55 -17.65 -15.00
C ASN A 142 19.47 -18.48 -14.09
N ASN A 143 19.75 -18.01 -12.86
CA ASN A 143 20.57 -18.75 -11.90
C ASN A 143 19.74 -19.75 -11.08
N TYR A 144 18.43 -19.57 -11.03
CA TYR A 144 17.52 -20.42 -10.25
C TYR A 144 16.54 -21.18 -11.15
N VAL A 145 16.06 -20.56 -12.21
CA VAL A 145 15.08 -21.14 -13.13
C VAL A 145 15.79 -21.64 -14.38
N HIS A 146 15.79 -22.96 -14.57
CA HIS A 146 16.35 -23.66 -15.72
C HIS A 146 15.25 -24.36 -16.54
#